data_AF-A0A7Z0LEX6-F1
#
_entry.id   AF-A0A7Z0LEX6-F1
#
_cell.length_a   1.000
_cell.length_b   1.000
_cell.length_c   1.000
_cell.angle_alpha   90.00
_cell.angle_beta   90.00
_cell.angle_gamma   90.00
#
_symmetry.space_group_name_H-M   'P 1'
#
loop_
_entity.id
_entity.type
_entity.pdbx_description
1 polymer ?
#
loop_
_entity_poly.entity_id
_entity_poly.type
_entity_poly.pdbx_seq_one_letter_code
_entity_poly.pdbx_strand_id
1 'polypeptide(L)'
;MARTNKQISEELDKNLDEMEFLKADSDFLRGTIEQGLADPITGSISQDDAKLLKFHGSYMQDDRDLRDERRKQKLESAYSFMIRVRVPGGKATPEQWIA
;
A
#
# COMPACT_ATOMS: atom_id res chain seq x y z
N MET A 1 -39.07 -10.19 13.89
CA MET A 1 -39.13 -10.21 12.41
C MET A 1 -37.72 -10.40 11.88
N ALA A 2 -37.50 -11.32 10.95
CA ALA A 2 -36.18 -11.51 10.33
C ALA A 2 -35.88 -10.36 9.35
N ARG A 3 -34.64 -9.85 9.36
CA ARG A 3 -34.17 -8.83 8.41
C ARG A 3 -34.15 -9.41 6.99
N THR A 4 -34.47 -8.59 6.00
CA THR A 4 -34.41 -8.98 4.57
C THR A 4 -32.97 -8.93 4.05
N ASN A 5 -32.65 -9.70 3.01
CA ASN A 5 -31.30 -9.71 2.40
C ASN A 5 -30.84 -8.32 1.95
N LYS A 6 -31.76 -7.46 1.49
CA LYS A 6 -31.48 -6.07 1.10
C LYS A 6 -31.06 -5.20 2.30
N GLN A 7 -31.74 -5.37 3.44
CA GLN A 7 -31.38 -4.67 4.68
C GLN A 7 -30.03 -5.14 5.21
N ILE A 8 -29.72 -6.44 5.07
CA ILE A 8 -28.43 -7.01 5.45
C ILE A 8 -27.32 -6.45 4.55
N SER A 9 -27.52 -6.35 3.23
CA SER A 9 -26.51 -5.79 2.33
C SER A 9 -26.27 -4.31 2.57
N GLU A 10 -27.31 -3.50 2.76
CA GLU A 10 -27.19 -2.06 3.04
C GLU A 10 -26.52 -1.79 4.40
N GLU A 11 -26.75 -2.64 5.40
CA GLU A 11 -26.09 -2.56 6.69
C GLU A 11 -24.64 -3.05 6.64
N LEU A 12 -24.33 -4.07 5.82
CA LEU A 12 -22.95 -4.49 5.56
C LEU A 12 -22.17 -3.36 4.90
N ASP A 13 -22.75 -2.73 3.87
CA ASP A 13 -22.15 -1.67 3.08
C ASP A 13 -21.84 -0.42 3.94
N LYS A 14 -22.73 -0.09 4.87
CA LYS A 14 -22.52 1.00 5.85
C LYS A 14 -21.44 0.72 6.90
N ASN A 15 -21.07 -0.54 7.08
CA ASN A 15 -20.07 -0.97 8.07
C ASN A 15 -18.76 -1.42 7.41
N LEU A 16 -18.58 -1.18 6.11
CA LEU A 16 -17.33 -1.50 5.44
C LEU A 16 -16.21 -0.57 5.91
N ASP A 17 -15.02 -1.15 6.03
CA ASP A 17 -13.80 -0.40 6.25
C ASP A 17 -13.50 0.50 5.04
N GLU A 18 -12.89 1.66 5.26
CA GLU A 18 -12.48 2.59 4.19
C GLU A 18 -11.65 1.89 3.10
N MET A 19 -10.89 0.86 3.48
CA MET A 19 -10.11 0.06 2.55
C MET A 19 -10.96 -0.67 1.50
N GLU A 20 -12.18 -1.07 1.82
CA GLU A 20 -13.05 -1.74 0.86
C GLU A 20 -13.51 -0.79 -0.25
N PHE A 21 -13.83 0.45 0.10
CA PHE A 21 -14.13 1.50 -0.88
C PHE A 21 -12.91 1.83 -1.74
N LEU A 22 -11.73 1.99 -1.11
CA LEU A 22 -10.49 2.23 -1.85
C LEU A 22 -10.21 1.11 -2.87
N LYS A 23 -10.39 -0.16 -2.48
CA LYS A 23 -10.22 -1.28 -3.43
C LYS A 23 -11.23 -1.21 -4.57
N ALA A 24 -12.49 -0.90 -4.28
CA ALA A 24 -13.53 -0.78 -5.31
C ALA A 24 -13.20 0.30 -6.34
N ASP A 25 -12.65 1.44 -5.91
CA ASP A 25 -12.36 2.59 -6.76
C ASP A 25 -10.96 2.54 -7.42
N SER A 26 -10.13 1.55 -7.05
CA SER A 26 -8.70 1.49 -7.43
C SER A 26 -8.40 0.97 -8.85
N ASP A 27 -9.39 0.67 -9.68
CA ASP A 27 -9.18 -0.02 -10.98
C ASP A 27 -8.35 -1.31 -10.81
N PHE A 28 -8.93 -2.29 -10.09
CA PHE A 28 -8.29 -3.58 -9.80
C PHE A 28 -6.94 -3.45 -9.09
N LEU A 29 -6.88 -2.62 -8.05
CA LEU A 29 -5.70 -2.32 -7.23
C LEU A 29 -4.63 -1.46 -7.92
N ARG A 30 -4.85 -1.00 -9.16
CA ARG A 30 -3.90 -0.16 -9.89
C ARG A 30 -3.60 1.15 -9.18
N GLY A 31 -4.65 1.86 -8.74
CA GLY A 31 -4.55 3.18 -8.13
C GLY A 31 -3.78 4.16 -9.01
N THR A 32 -3.02 5.04 -8.35
CA THR A 32 -2.11 6.01 -8.98
C THR A 32 -0.65 5.75 -8.64
N ILE A 33 -0.32 4.49 -8.29
CA ILE A 33 1.01 4.06 -7.84
C ILE A 33 2.10 4.47 -8.83
N GLU A 34 1.88 4.25 -10.13
CA GLU A 34 2.84 4.59 -11.18
C GLU A 34 3.14 6.10 -11.21
N GLN A 35 2.10 6.93 -11.12
CA GLN A 35 2.24 8.39 -11.11
C GLN A 35 2.93 8.87 -9.83
N GLY A 36 2.56 8.29 -8.68
CA GLY A 36 3.18 8.63 -7.39
C GLY A 36 4.67 8.27 -7.32
N LEU A 37 5.06 7.11 -7.86
CA LEU A 37 6.47 6.71 -7.93
C LEU A 37 7.29 7.54 -8.92
N ALA A 38 6.65 8.15 -9.91
CA ALA A 38 7.29 9.01 -10.89
C ALA A 38 7.39 10.49 -10.43
N ASP A 39 6.78 10.87 -9.32
CA ASP A 39 6.80 12.23 -8.80
C ASP A 39 8.21 12.60 -8.27
N PRO A 40 8.92 13.58 -8.86
CA PRO A 40 10.25 13.96 -8.40
C PRO A 40 10.23 14.89 -7.17
N ILE A 41 9.05 15.33 -6.70
CA ILE A 41 8.92 16.35 -5.64
C ILE A 41 9.09 15.75 -4.25
N THR A 42 8.73 14.49 -4.04
CA THR A 42 8.79 13.80 -2.74
C THR A 42 9.26 12.36 -2.90
N GLY A 43 9.92 11.82 -1.86
CA GLY A 43 10.21 10.38 -1.78
C GLY A 43 9.02 9.50 -1.37
N SER A 44 7.84 10.08 -1.09
CA SER A 44 6.63 9.36 -0.67
C SER A 44 5.66 9.14 -1.82
N ILE A 45 4.69 8.25 -1.61
CA ILE A 45 3.45 8.18 -2.40
C ILE A 45 2.25 8.60 -1.55
N SER A 46 1.07 8.72 -2.18
CA SER A 46 -0.19 9.00 -1.48
C SER A 46 -0.50 7.94 -0.42
N GLN A 47 -1.31 8.28 0.59
CA GLN A 47 -1.69 7.30 1.62
C GLN A 47 -2.50 6.13 1.04
N ASP A 48 -3.33 6.39 0.04
CA ASP A 48 -4.13 5.38 -0.62
C ASP A 48 -3.26 4.47 -1.49
N ASP A 49 -2.32 5.03 -2.25
CA ASP A 49 -1.33 4.22 -2.99
C ASP A 49 -0.46 3.42 -2.03
N ALA A 50 -0.09 3.95 -0.86
CA ALA A 50 0.64 3.20 0.16
C ALA A 50 -0.16 2.00 0.73
N LYS A 51 -1.49 2.09 0.76
CA LYS A 51 -2.36 0.95 1.11
C LYS A 51 -2.43 -0.07 -0.03
N LEU A 52 -2.60 0.40 -1.28
CA LEU A 52 -2.69 -0.45 -2.48
C LEU A 52 -1.37 -1.14 -2.83
N LEU A 53 -0.23 -0.47 -2.59
CA LEU A 53 1.11 -0.99 -2.86
C LEU A 53 1.40 -2.29 -2.10
N LYS A 54 0.75 -2.50 -0.94
CA LYS A 54 0.86 -3.73 -0.16
C LYS A 54 0.40 -4.97 -0.94
N PHE A 55 -0.58 -4.82 -1.84
CA PHE A 55 -1.04 -5.91 -2.71
C PHE A 55 -0.04 -6.25 -3.81
N HIS A 56 0.85 -5.31 -4.13
CA HIS A 56 1.96 -5.47 -5.06
C HIS A 56 3.23 -5.98 -4.36
N GLY A 57 3.12 -6.35 -3.08
CA GLY A 57 4.24 -6.86 -2.29
C GLY A 57 5.23 -5.78 -1.88
N SER A 58 4.91 -4.50 -2.01
CA SER A 58 5.79 -3.42 -1.58
C SER A 58 5.19 -2.59 -0.44
N TYR A 59 6.07 -2.09 0.43
CA TYR A 59 5.70 -1.32 1.62
C TYR A 59 6.57 -0.08 1.70
N MET A 60 5.93 1.09 1.70
CA MET A 60 6.60 2.35 2.01
C MET A 60 6.95 2.41 3.50
N GLN A 61 8.18 2.78 3.79
CA GLN A 61 8.76 2.89 5.11
C GLN A 61 9.60 4.16 5.18
N ASP A 62 10.09 4.50 6.37
CA ASP A 62 11.08 5.53 6.57
C ASP A 62 12.17 5.08 7.53
N ASP A 63 13.37 5.64 7.35
CA ASP A 63 14.48 5.42 8.27
C ASP A 63 14.18 6.07 9.62
N ARG A 64 13.93 5.22 10.63
CA ARG A 64 13.56 5.64 11.98
C ARG A 64 14.74 6.22 12.75
N ASP A 65 15.97 5.87 12.41
CA ASP A 65 17.16 6.38 13.08
C ASP A 65 17.39 7.85 12.69
N LEU A 66 17.04 8.22 11.45
CA LEU A 66 17.18 9.58 10.93
C LEU A 66 15.95 10.48 11.15
N ARG A 67 14.79 9.91 11.51
CA ARG A 67 13.50 10.62 11.53
C ARG A 67 13.52 11.91 12.36
N ASP A 68 14.02 11.84 13.60
CA ASP A 68 14.01 12.98 14.51
C ASP A 68 14.97 14.09 14.07
N GLU A 69 16.12 13.73 13.52
CA GLU A 69 17.09 14.68 12.97
C GLU A 69 16.52 15.42 11.75
N ARG A 70 15.95 14.67 10.80
CA ARG A 70 15.34 15.22 9.58
C ARG A 70 14.17 16.13 9.90
N ARG A 71 13.31 15.75 10.86
CA ARG A 71 12.20 16.61 11.33
C ARG A 71 12.71 17.94 11.90
N LYS A 72 13.81 17.94 12.68
CA LYS A 72 14.42 19.19 13.20
C LYS A 72 14.95 20.07 12.06
N GLN A 73 15.47 19.46 11.00
CA GLN A 73 15.93 20.13 9.79
C GLN A 73 14.79 20.51 8.82
N LYS A 74 13.53 20.18 9.16
CA LYS A 74 12.34 20.37 8.30
C LYS A 74 12.45 19.65 6.95
N LEU A 75 13.18 18.55 6.92
CA LEU A 75 13.23 17.65 5.77
C LEU A 75 12.10 16.62 5.87
N GLU A 76 11.65 16.11 4.73
CA GLU A 76 10.76 14.94 4.70
C GLU A 76 11.44 13.72 5.33
N SER A 77 10.67 12.71 5.72
CA SER A 77 11.22 11.43 6.15
C SER A 77 12.15 10.85 5.08
N ALA A 78 13.19 10.12 5.49
CA ALA A 78 14.03 9.38 4.55
C ALA A 78 13.27 8.12 4.13
N TYR A 79 12.40 8.26 3.13
CA TYR A 79 11.53 7.19 2.67
C TYR A 79 12.31 6.06 1.97
N SER A 80 11.82 4.85 2.11
CA SER A 80 12.29 3.66 1.40
C SER A 80 11.12 2.71 1.12
N PHE A 81 11.30 1.81 0.16
CA PHE A 81 10.29 0.83 -0.22
C PHE A 81 10.84 -0.58 -0.03
N MET A 82 10.28 -1.31 0.92
CA MET A 82 10.59 -2.73 1.07
C MET A 82 9.83 -3.51 0.01
N ILE A 83 10.49 -4.46 -0.67
CA ILE A 83 9.86 -5.37 -1.63
C ILE A 83 9.88 -6.78 -1.05
N ARG A 84 8.71 -7.43 -1.06
CA ARG A 84 8.52 -8.83 -0.69
C ARG A 84 8.15 -9.63 -1.93
N VAL A 85 9.04 -10.53 -2.31
CA VAL A 85 8.81 -11.46 -3.43
C VAL A 85 7.95 -12.64 -2.97
N ARG A 86 7.03 -13.07 -3.82
CA ARG A 86 6.24 -14.29 -3.63
C ARG A 86 7.01 -15.50 -4.17
N VAL A 87 7.46 -16.38 -3.28
CA VAL A 87 8.19 -17.61 -3.64
C VAL A 87 7.45 -18.84 -3.08
N PRO A 88 6.58 -19.50 -3.88
CA PRO A 88 5.83 -20.66 -3.43
C PRO A 88 6.74 -21.80 -2.95
N GLY A 89 6.55 -22.25 -1.72
CA GLY A 89 7.38 -23.30 -1.12
C GLY A 89 8.86 -22.93 -0.94
N GLY A 90 9.21 -21.64 -1.05
CA GLY A 90 10.59 -21.17 -0.90
C GLY A 90 11.57 -21.65 -1.97
N LYS A 91 11.08 -22.20 -3.09
CA LYS A 91 11.95 -22.70 -4.16
C LYS A 91 12.32 -21.57 -5.12
N ALA A 92 13.62 -21.34 -5.30
CA ALA A 92 14.17 -20.42 -6.30
C ALA A 92 15.26 -21.14 -7.11
N THR A 93 15.35 -20.86 -8.41
CA THR A 93 16.50 -21.29 -9.22
C THR A 93 17.72 -20.42 -8.90
N PRO A 94 18.96 -20.87 -9.21
CA PRO A 94 20.14 -20.02 -9.04
C PRO A 94 20.03 -18.67 -9.75
N GLU A 95 19.41 -18.63 -10.93
CA GLU A 95 19.19 -17.39 -11.68
C GLU A 95 18.20 -16.46 -10.97
N GLN A 96 17.10 -17.00 -10.42
CA GLN A 96 16.13 -16.23 -9.64
C GLN A 96 16.71 -15.70 -8.32
N TRP A 97 17.72 -16.38 -7.77
CA TRP A 97 18.40 -15.96 -6.54
C TRP A 97 19.40 -14.82 -6.76
N ILE A 98 20.00 -14.75 -7.96
CA ILE A 98 21.01 -13.74 -8.32
C ILE A 98 20.38 -12.45 -8.87
N ALA A 99 19.17 -12.53 -9.43
CA ALA A 99 18.43 -11.40 -9.99
C ALA A 99 18.16 -10.28 -8.97
#